data_AF-A0A2U1Q221-F1
#
_entry.id   AF-A0A2U1Q221-F1
#
_cell.length_a   1.000
_cell.length_b   1.000
_cell.length_c   1.000
_cell.angle_alpha   90.00
_cell.angle_beta   90.00
_cell.angle_gamma   90.00
#
_symmetry.space_group_name_H-M   'P 1'
#
loop_
_entity.id
_entity.type
_entity.pdbx_description
1 polymer ?
#
loop_
_entity_poly.entity_id
_entity_poly.type
_entity_poly.pdbx_seq_one_letter_code
_entity_poly.pdbx_strand_id
1 'polypeptide(L)'
;MAIKSTGIFQLLSLLPKLEELHLDFQECKFLAHTGDIKSVSASLHLNTLTLVKLDFNSRAIVFFAIDLIRGSRNLQTLNITGTYDKRVRPPLLSSREIEIGLIGKMQLQNVELVSIDDSEVELCLIKSLLAYSSI
;
A
#
# COMPACT_ATOMS: atom_id res chain seq x y z
N MET A 1 13.42 13.93 -4.43
CA MET A 1 14.25 13.21 -3.45
C MET A 1 13.93 11.72 -3.56
N ALA A 2 14.93 10.85 -3.73
CA ALA A 2 14.69 9.40 -3.85
C ALA A 2 14.72 8.76 -2.45
N ILE A 3 13.65 8.07 -2.06
CA ILE A 3 13.53 7.43 -0.75
C ILE A 3 13.51 5.91 -0.94
N LYS A 4 14.24 5.19 -0.08
CA LYS A 4 14.19 3.72 -0.03
C LYS A 4 13.08 3.29 0.93
N SER A 5 12.23 2.36 0.50
CA SER A 5 11.16 1.77 1.32
C SER A 5 11.68 1.27 2.68
N THR A 6 12.83 0.61 2.68
CA THR A 6 13.47 0.07 3.89
C THR A 6 13.79 1.13 4.94
N GLY A 7 14.17 2.35 4.53
CA GLY A 7 14.42 3.45 5.47
C GLY A 7 13.15 3.92 6.17
N ILE A 8 12.01 3.91 5.47
CA ILE A 8 10.72 4.27 6.07
C ILE A 8 10.29 3.20 7.09
N PHE A 9 10.37 1.91 6.77
CA PHE A 9 10.03 0.86 7.72
C PHE A 9 10.92 0.87 8.97
N GLN A 10 12.22 1.17 8.81
CA GLN A 10 13.12 1.37 9.95
C GLN A 10 12.66 2.52 10.84
N LEU A 11 12.30 3.67 10.25
CA LEU A 11 11.78 4.80 11.02
C LEU A 11 10.46 4.44 11.73
N LEU A 12 9.54 3.79 11.04
CA LEU A 12 8.27 3.34 11.63
C LEU A 12 8.49 2.35 12.78
N SER A 13 9.48 1.46 12.68
CA SER A 13 9.82 0.53 13.76
C SER A 13 10.34 1.21 15.04
N LEU A 14 10.88 2.43 14.92
CA LEU A 14 11.31 3.25 16.06
C LEU A 14 10.15 4.03 16.70
N LEU A 15 8.95 3.94 16.15
CA LEU A 15 7.75 4.65 16.60
C LEU A 15 6.68 3.65 17.07
N PRO A 16 6.91 2.89 18.15
CA PRO A 16 6.01 1.81 18.58
C PRO A 16 4.62 2.28 19.05
N LYS A 17 4.46 3.59 19.32
CA LYS A 17 3.19 4.21 19.69
C LYS A 17 2.50 4.92 18.51
N LEU A 18 3.04 4.80 17.31
CA LEU A 18 2.42 5.40 16.13
C LEU A 18 1.20 4.55 15.74
N GLU A 19 0.02 5.11 15.97
CA GLU A 19 -1.26 4.47 15.64
C GLU A 19 -1.84 4.99 14.33
N GLU A 20 -1.42 6.18 13.89
CA GLU A 20 -1.91 6.84 12.68
C GLU A 20 -0.75 7.22 11.77
N LEU A 21 -0.85 6.86 10.49
CA LEU A 21 0.14 7.23 9.48
C LEU A 21 -0.57 7.81 8.26
N HIS A 22 -0.15 9.00 7.86
CA HIS A 22 -0.57 9.66 6.64
C HIS A 22 0.64 9.89 5.73
N LEU A 23 0.57 9.37 4.50
CA LEU A 23 1.62 9.52 3.49
C LEU A 23 1.04 10.14 2.22
N ASP A 24 1.66 11.23 1.77
CA ASP A 24 1.37 11.89 0.50
C ASP A 24 2.46 11.56 -0.53
N PHE A 25 2.04 10.99 -1.66
CA PHE A 25 2.94 10.51 -2.71
C PHE A 25 3.10 11.49 -3.90
N GLN A 26 2.59 12.73 -3.84
CA GLN A 26 2.59 13.70 -4.96
C GLN A 26 3.96 13.85 -5.65
N GLU A 27 5.05 13.72 -4.90
CA GLU A 27 6.42 13.85 -5.41
C GLU A 27 7.34 12.69 -5.01
N CYS A 28 6.76 11.60 -4.51
CA CYS A 28 7.51 10.43 -4.09
C CYS A 28 8.03 9.65 -5.30
N LYS A 29 9.35 9.61 -5.45
CA LYS A 29 10.02 8.69 -6.38
C LYS A 29 10.70 7.59 -5.58
N PHE A 30 10.02 6.46 -5.43
CA PHE A 30 10.66 5.25 -4.89
C PHE A 30 11.63 4.70 -5.93
N LEU A 31 12.82 4.33 -5.49
CA LEU A 31 13.73 3.54 -6.33
C LEU A 31 13.06 2.20 -6.62
N ALA A 32 13.05 1.80 -7.89
CA ALA A 32 12.49 0.52 -8.31
C ALA A 32 13.12 -0.60 -7.46
N HIS A 33 12.29 -1.50 -6.93
CA HIS A 33 12.76 -2.67 -6.19
C HIS A 33 13.54 -3.56 -7.16
N THR A 34 14.86 -3.67 -6.96
CA THR A 34 15.77 -4.48 -7.80
C THR A 34 16.12 -5.83 -7.16
N GLY A 35 15.33 -6.36 -6.23
CA GLY A 35 15.63 -7.61 -5.54
C GLY A 35 14.39 -8.37 -5.10
N ASP A 36 14.57 -9.67 -4.80
CA ASP A 36 13.54 -10.58 -4.30
C ASP A 36 12.74 -9.92 -3.18
N ILE A 37 11.41 -10.04 -3.31
CA ILE A 37 10.38 -9.48 -2.44
C ILE A 37 10.50 -10.10 -1.03
N LYS A 38 11.51 -9.69 -0.27
CA LYS A 38 11.52 -9.89 1.18
C LYS A 38 10.62 -8.81 1.74
N SER A 39 9.32 -9.10 1.79
CA SER A 39 8.34 -8.25 2.47
C SER A 39 8.94 -7.86 3.81
N VAL A 40 9.08 -6.56 4.06
CA VAL A 40 9.59 -6.10 5.33
C VAL A 40 8.52 -6.45 6.36
N SER A 41 8.69 -7.58 7.05
CA SER A 41 7.81 -8.08 8.12
C SER A 41 7.93 -7.23 9.38
N ALA A 42 7.93 -5.90 9.24
CA ALA A 42 7.81 -5.00 10.38
C ALA A 42 6.35 -5.05 10.84
N SER A 43 6.13 -5.53 12.05
CA SER A 43 4.84 -5.40 12.71
C SER A 43 4.64 -3.91 13.05
N LEU A 44 3.74 -3.27 12.33
CA LEU A 44 3.32 -1.90 12.57
C LEU A 44 2.10 -1.90 13.50
N HIS A 45 2.07 -0.97 14.44
CA HIS A 45 0.97 -0.79 15.39
C HIS A 45 -0.08 0.22 14.91
N LEU A 46 -0.27 0.32 13.59
CA LEU A 46 -1.18 1.28 12.98
C LEU A 46 -2.64 0.80 13.06
N ASN A 47 -3.51 1.70 13.49
CA ASN A 47 -4.96 1.59 13.46
C ASN A 47 -5.56 2.35 12.27
N THR A 48 -4.91 3.44 11.84
CA THR A 48 -5.32 4.26 10.70
C THR A 48 -4.17 4.45 9.72
N LEU A 49 -4.43 4.16 8.44
CA LEU A 49 -3.49 4.38 7.35
C LEU A 49 -4.17 5.20 6.26
N THR A 50 -3.61 6.35 5.95
CA THR A 50 -4.04 7.21 4.84
C THR A 50 -2.93 7.33 3.81
N LEU A 51 -3.21 6.90 2.58
CA LEU A 51 -2.30 6.96 1.44
C LEU A 51 -2.93 7.87 0.38
N VAL A 52 -2.37 9.06 0.15
CA VAL A 52 -2.91 9.99 -0.84
C VAL A 52 -1.99 10.15 -2.03
N LYS A 53 -2.59 10.35 -3.20
CA LYS A 53 -1.91 10.52 -4.49
C LYS A 53 -1.05 9.32 -4.86
N LEU A 54 -1.57 8.13 -4.59
CA LEU A 54 -0.89 6.86 -4.88
C LEU A 54 -0.87 6.63 -6.39
N ASP A 55 0.32 6.54 -6.97
CA ASP A 55 0.49 6.21 -8.39
C ASP A 55 0.46 4.70 -8.59
N PHE A 56 -0.69 4.18 -9.00
CA PHE A 56 -0.88 2.77 -9.33
C PHE A 56 -0.05 2.33 -10.55
N ASN A 57 0.49 3.28 -11.33
CA ASN A 57 1.41 2.99 -12.43
C ASN A 57 2.86 2.77 -11.96
N SER A 58 3.14 3.04 -10.69
CA SER A 58 4.45 2.83 -10.09
C SER A 58 4.44 1.55 -9.26
N ARG A 59 5.01 0.48 -9.82
CA ARG A 59 5.16 -0.81 -9.12
C ARG A 59 5.77 -0.64 -7.73
N ALA A 60 6.79 0.21 -7.61
CA ALA A 60 7.48 0.44 -6.35
C ALA A 60 6.56 1.09 -5.28
N ILE A 61 5.69 2.01 -5.70
CA ILE A 61 4.72 2.65 -4.79
C ILE A 61 3.64 1.65 -4.39
N VAL A 62 3.10 0.88 -5.34
CA VAL A 62 2.08 -0.14 -5.08
C VAL A 62 2.59 -1.19 -4.10
N PHE A 63 3.78 -1.76 -4.33
CA PHE A 63 4.36 -2.74 -3.40
C PHE A 63 4.65 -2.15 -2.03
N PHE A 64 5.13 -0.91 -1.97
CA PHE A 64 5.35 -0.23 -0.69
C PHE A 64 4.05 -0.04 0.10
N ALA A 65 2.97 0.37 -0.56
CA ALA A 65 1.65 0.49 0.05
C ALA A 65 1.14 -0.86 0.56
N ILE A 66 1.30 -1.93 -0.23
CA ILE A 66 0.95 -3.29 0.17
C ILE A 66 1.73 -3.72 1.41
N ASP A 67 3.04 -3.47 1.46
CA ASP A 67 3.87 -3.81 2.62
C ASP A 67 3.44 -3.05 3.88
N LEU A 68 3.04 -1.78 3.76
CA LEU A 68 2.49 -1.01 4.89
C LEU A 68 1.19 -1.61 5.40
N ILE A 69 0.27 -1.93 4.49
CA ILE A 69 -1.02 -2.54 4.83
C ILE A 69 -0.78 -3.90 5.51
N ARG A 70 0.12 -4.73 4.96
CA ARG A 70 0.48 -6.04 5.53
C ARG A 70 1.17 -5.97 6.88
N GLY A 71 2.02 -4.96 7.10
CA GLY A 71 2.66 -4.72 8.38
C GLY A 71 1.67 -4.33 9.48
N SER A 72 0.53 -3.74 9.11
CA SER A 72 -0.44 -3.14 10.02
C SER A 72 -1.59 -4.10 10.37
N ARG A 73 -1.34 -5.06 11.26
CA ARG A 73 -2.33 -6.11 11.59
C ARG A 73 -3.58 -5.60 12.31
N ASN A 74 -3.46 -4.50 13.03
CA ASN A 74 -4.57 -3.89 13.78
C ASN A 74 -5.26 -2.79 12.98
N LEU A 75 -5.03 -2.71 11.67
CA LEU A 75 -5.58 -1.64 10.85
C LEU A 75 -7.11 -1.72 10.83
N GLN A 76 -7.74 -0.62 11.24
CA GLN A 76 -9.19 -0.44 11.30
C GLN A 76 -9.68 0.50 10.21
N THR A 77 -8.91 1.56 9.93
CA THR A 77 -9.25 2.55 8.90
C THR A 77 -8.18 2.58 7.82
N LEU A 78 -8.59 2.36 6.57
CA LEU A 78 -7.73 2.46 5.39
C LEU A 78 -8.34 3.43 4.38
N ASN A 79 -7.63 4.52 4.12
CA ASN A 79 -8.01 5.51 3.12
C ASN A 79 -6.96 5.53 2.01
N ILE A 80 -7.38 5.27 0.77
CA ILE A 80 -6.50 5.30 -0.40
C ILE A 80 -7.07 6.25 -1.43
N THR A 81 -6.27 7.24 -1.82
CA THR A 81 -6.56 8.14 -2.94
C THR A 81 -5.54 7.96 -4.04
N GLY A 82 -5.97 7.50 -5.22
CA GLY A 82 -5.11 7.36 -6.39
C GLY A 82 -4.75 8.70 -7.04
N THR A 83 -3.60 8.76 -7.71
CA THR A 83 -3.36 9.77 -8.76
C THR A 83 -3.78 9.21 -10.11
N TYR A 84 -4.74 9.86 -10.74
CA TYR A 84 -5.17 9.50 -12.07
C TYR A 84 -4.56 10.45 -13.11
N ASP A 85 -3.65 9.94 -13.94
CA ASP A 85 -3.21 10.60 -15.16
C ASP A 85 -3.65 9.79 -16.38
N LYS A 86 -4.71 10.25 -17.06
CA LYS A 86 -5.26 9.67 -18.30
C LYS A 86 -4.24 9.47 -19.42
N ARG A 87 -3.08 10.14 -19.35
CA ARG A 87 -2.07 10.13 -20.42
C ARG A 87 -1.05 9.02 -20.27
N VAL A 88 -0.97 8.39 -19.10
CA VAL A 88 0.01 7.35 -18.80
C VAL A 88 -0.69 6.00 -18.85
N ARG A 89 -0.25 5.13 -19.77
CA ARG A 89 -0.75 3.75 -19.79
C ARG A 89 -0.25 3.03 -18.53
N PRO A 90 -1.12 2.26 -17.84
CA PRO A 90 -0.66 1.48 -16.72
C PRO A 90 0.43 0.50 -17.13
N PRO A 91 1.44 0.27 -16.28
CA PRO A 91 2.35 -0.84 -16.47
C PRO A 91 1.51 -2.13 -16.50
N LEU A 92 1.84 -3.04 -17.41
CA LEU A 92 1.38 -4.42 -17.29
C LEU A 92 2.07 -5.02 -16.08
N LEU A 93 1.41 -4.93 -14.93
CA LEU A 93 1.66 -5.81 -13.82
C LEU A 93 0.79 -7.04 -14.03
N SER A 94 1.39 -8.22 -14.07
CA SER A 94 0.61 -9.45 -14.13
C SER A 94 -0.12 -9.66 -12.80
N SER A 95 -1.37 -10.16 -12.84
CA SER A 95 -2.10 -10.68 -11.66
C SER A 95 -1.24 -11.55 -10.72
N ARG A 96 -0.19 -12.21 -11.26
CA ARG A 96 0.73 -13.07 -10.50
C ARG A 96 1.80 -12.31 -9.74
N GLU A 97 2.29 -11.19 -10.27
CA GLU A 97 3.18 -10.27 -9.54
C GLU A 97 2.43 -9.54 -8.43
N ILE A 98 1.14 -9.29 -8.65
CA ILE A 98 0.20 -8.68 -7.72
C ILE A 98 -0.70 -9.78 -7.12
N GLU A 99 -0.18 -10.98 -6.87
CA GLU A 99 -0.94 -11.91 -6.05
C GLU A 99 -0.82 -11.40 -4.61
N ILE A 100 -1.67 -10.40 -4.28
CA ILE A 100 -1.69 -9.70 -3.00
C ILE A 100 -2.31 -10.68 -1.99
N GLY A 101 -1.55 -11.70 -1.61
CA GLY A 101 -1.80 -12.45 -0.40
C GLY A 101 -1.54 -11.52 0.78
N LEU A 102 -2.54 -10.76 1.21
CA LEU A 102 -2.51 -10.11 2.51
C LEU A 102 -2.47 -11.23 3.55
N ILE A 103 -1.31 -11.48 4.17
CA ILE A 103 -1.19 -12.60 5.11
C ILE A 103 -1.81 -12.16 6.45
N GLY A 104 -3.05 -12.60 6.70
CA GLY A 104 -3.73 -12.46 7.99
C GLY A 104 -5.07 -11.72 7.88
N LYS A 105 -6.01 -12.05 8.77
CA LYS A 105 -7.27 -11.31 8.90
C LYS A 105 -6.97 -9.90 9.40
N MET A 106 -7.40 -8.88 8.67
CA MET A 106 -7.33 -7.48 9.12
C MET A 106 -8.65 -7.13 9.82
N GLN A 107 -8.60 -6.17 10.75
CA GLN A 107 -9.77 -5.68 11.46
C GLN A 107 -10.34 -4.42 10.81
N LEU A 108 -10.31 -4.36 9.47
CA LEU A 108 -10.79 -3.20 8.72
C LEU A 108 -12.27 -2.98 8.99
N GLN A 109 -12.60 -1.82 9.53
CA GLN A 109 -13.95 -1.34 9.79
C GLN A 109 -14.37 -0.27 8.79
N ASN A 110 -13.41 0.54 8.33
CA ASN A 110 -13.64 1.60 7.37
C ASN A 110 -12.61 1.53 6.24
N VAL A 111 -13.09 1.46 5.00
CA VAL A 111 -12.25 1.47 3.80
C VAL A 111 -12.81 2.52 2.85
N GLU A 112 -12.02 3.55 2.60
CA GLU A 112 -12.34 4.59 1.63
C GLU A 112 -11.37 4.53 0.45
N LEU A 113 -11.91 4.42 -0.76
CA LEU A 113 -11.15 4.37 -2.00
C LEU A 113 -11.63 5.49 -2.92
N VAL A 114 -10.72 6.40 -3.28
CA VAL A 114 -11.03 7.61 -4.07
C VAL A 114 -10.10 7.70 -5.27
N SER A 115 -10.64 8.15 -6.42
CA SER A 115 -9.88 8.33 -7.66
C SER A 115 -9.14 7.07 -8.12
N ILE A 116 -9.81 5.92 -7.96
CA ILE A 116 -9.37 4.62 -8.44
C ILE A 116 -9.91 4.42 -9.86
N ASP A 117 -9.09 3.92 -10.77
CA ASP A 117 -9.50 3.51 -12.12
C ASP A 117 -9.85 2.00 -12.14
N ASP A 118 -10.38 1.49 -13.26
CA ASP A 118 -10.68 0.07 -13.43
C ASP A 118 -9.43 -0.74 -13.83
N SER A 119 -8.23 -0.36 -13.34
CA SER A 119 -7.00 -1.09 -13.67
C SER A 119 -6.93 -2.44 -12.95
N GLU A 120 -6.24 -3.41 -13.55
CA GLU A 120 -6.06 -4.74 -12.97
C GLU A 120 -5.39 -4.70 -11.58
N VAL A 121 -4.50 -3.73 -11.38
CA VAL A 121 -3.75 -3.51 -10.13
C VAL A 121 -4.69 -3.07 -9.01
N GLU A 122 -5.52 -2.07 -9.31
CA GLU A 122 -6.49 -1.51 -8.38
C GLU A 122 -7.56 -2.55 -8.03
N LEU A 123 -8.08 -3.25 -9.04
CA LEU A 123 -9.04 -4.34 -8.85
C LEU A 123 -8.46 -5.47 -8.00
N CYS A 124 -7.18 -5.80 -8.18
CA CYS A 124 -6.54 -6.83 -7.35
C CYS A 124 -6.40 -6.37 -5.90
N LEU A 125 -5.99 -5.11 -5.67
CA LEU A 125 -5.94 -4.54 -4.33
C LEU A 125 -7.32 -4.58 -3.66
N ILE A 126 -8.37 -4.18 -4.36
CA ILE A 126 -9.75 -4.21 -3.84
C ILE A 126 -10.17 -5.63 -3.49
N LYS A 127 -9.95 -6.60 -4.39
CA LYS A 127 -10.27 -8.02 -4.14
C LYS A 127 -9.54 -8.54 -2.90
N SER A 128 -8.27 -8.18 -2.75
CA SER A 128 -7.47 -8.55 -1.58
C SER A 128 -7.87 -7.81 -0.31
N LEU A 129 -8.39 -6.58 -0.37
CA LEU A 129 -8.95 -5.96 0.83
C LEU A 129 -10.24 -6.67 1.25
N LEU A 130 -11.12 -6.98 0.28
CA LEU A 130 -12.42 -7.63 0.52
C LEU A 130 -12.29 -9.07 1.04
N ALA A 131 -11.35 -9.85 0.51
CA ALA A 131 -11.14 -11.23 0.96
C ALA A 131 -10.66 -11.32 2.42
N TYR A 132 -10.17 -10.22 2.99
CA TYR A 132 -9.52 -10.19 4.31
C TYR A 132 -10.17 -9.23 5.32
N SER A 133 -11.14 -8.43 4.90
CA SER A 133 -12.11 -7.80 5.78
C SER A 133 -13.06 -8.87 6.33
N SER A 134 -13.14 -9.02 7.64
CA SER A 134 -14.24 -9.80 8.25
C SER A 134 -15.52 -8.97 8.16
N ILE A 135 -16.18 -9.00 7.00
CA ILE A 135 -17.59 -8.63 6.86
C ILE A 135 -18.44 -9.76 7.44
#